data_AF-A0AAU3IAX2-F1
#
_entry.id   AF-A0AAU3IAX2-F1
#
_cell.length_a   1.000
_cell.length_b   1.000
_cell.length_c   1.000
_cell.angle_alpha   90.00
_cell.angle_beta   90.00
_cell.angle_gamma   90.00
#
_symmetry.space_group_name_H-M   'P 1'
#
loop_
_entity.id
_entity.type
_entity.pdbx_description
1 polymer ?
#
loop_
_entity_poly.entity_id
_entity_poly.type
_entity_poly.pdbx_seq_one_letter_code
_entity_poly.pdbx_strand_id
1 'polypeptide(L)'
;MNSEPVQPDLVRHRDDGTWLVRFTGRILVVCPKCGGRALVVPLPGIGSQKYFSDLLFRPRRLTCSGCGAVAGWSAEQRDTALVGAVPGGTEDPFFRRPLWLQTRCAGRILWAYDVEHVDALAAFVGARLRERRASPTRAMFARLPAWMKSAGHRDEVLAGLATLRVLAGRSAPADRSDAAHERGDRPRHHGSLFFRGGPY
;
A
#
# COMPACT_ATOMS: atom_id res chain seq x y z
N MET A 1 -10.36 -25.23 -44.76
CA MET A 1 -9.65 -24.12 -44.10
C MET A 1 -10.20 -23.98 -42.70
N ASN A 2 -9.66 -24.74 -41.75
CA ASN A 2 -10.09 -24.67 -40.35
C ASN A 2 -9.52 -23.39 -39.77
N SER A 3 -10.39 -22.40 -39.55
CA SER A 3 -10.03 -21.20 -38.81
C SER A 3 -9.93 -21.59 -37.35
N GLU A 4 -8.71 -21.77 -36.86
CA GLU A 4 -8.42 -21.91 -35.44
C GLU A 4 -8.93 -20.64 -34.72
N PRO A 5 -9.77 -20.76 -33.68
CA PRO A 5 -10.21 -19.60 -32.93
C PRO A 5 -8.99 -19.03 -32.19
N VAL A 6 -8.57 -17.82 -32.58
CA VAL A 6 -7.58 -17.02 -31.84
C VAL A 6 -8.08 -16.90 -30.41
N GLN A 7 -7.47 -17.66 -29.49
CA GLN A 7 -7.80 -17.58 -28.07
C GLN A 7 -7.55 -16.13 -27.63
N PRO A 8 -8.52 -15.46 -26.98
CA PRO A 8 -8.32 -14.09 -26.52
C PRO A 8 -7.13 -14.10 -25.57
N ASP A 9 -6.14 -13.27 -25.86
CA ASP A 9 -4.91 -13.14 -25.07
C ASP A 9 -5.26 -13.10 -23.58
N LEU A 10 -5.04 -14.23 -22.89
CA LEU A 10 -5.32 -14.35 -21.48
C LEU A 10 -4.31 -13.44 -20.77
N VAL A 11 -4.78 -12.30 -20.27
CA VAL A 11 -3.95 -11.40 -19.45
C VAL A 11 -3.34 -12.24 -18.32
N ARG A 12 -2.03 -12.48 -18.44
CA ARG A 12 -1.21 -13.25 -17.50
C ARG A 12 -0.53 -12.30 -16.54
N HIS A 13 -0.64 -12.60 -15.26
CA HIS A 13 0.16 -11.93 -14.24
C HIS A 13 1.24 -12.88 -13.72
N ARG A 14 2.47 -12.39 -13.66
CA ARG A 14 3.61 -13.08 -13.07
C ARG A 14 3.90 -12.47 -11.69
N ASP A 15 3.78 -13.28 -10.65
CA ASP A 15 4.12 -12.86 -9.29
C ASP A 15 5.63 -13.02 -9.06
N ASP A 16 6.34 -11.90 -9.17
CA ASP A 16 7.78 -11.79 -8.93
C ASP A 16 8.11 -11.75 -7.42
N GLY A 17 7.12 -11.93 -6.55
CA GLY A 17 7.32 -11.94 -5.10
C GLY A 17 7.43 -10.55 -4.51
N THR A 18 6.78 -9.55 -5.11
CA THR A 18 6.82 -8.16 -4.63
C THR A 18 6.28 -8.05 -3.21
N TRP A 19 7.05 -7.46 -2.31
CA TRP A 19 6.64 -7.23 -0.92
C TRP A 19 5.81 -5.96 -0.82
N LEU A 20 4.81 -5.96 0.07
CA LEU A 20 3.99 -4.79 0.36
C LEU A 20 4.84 -3.57 0.80
N VAL A 21 5.99 -3.83 1.43
CA VAL A 21 6.96 -2.81 1.86
C VAL A 21 7.39 -1.89 0.70
N ARG A 22 7.49 -2.41 -0.53
CA ARG A 22 7.90 -1.63 -1.72
C ARG A 22 7.00 -0.40 -1.93
N PHE A 23 5.71 -0.56 -1.70
CA PHE A 23 4.71 0.51 -1.85
C PHE A 23 4.68 1.49 -0.69
N THR A 24 5.50 1.27 0.36
CA THR A 24 5.62 2.25 1.45
C THR A 24 6.56 3.40 1.10
N GLY A 25 7.23 3.39 -0.05
CA GLY A 25 8.08 4.49 -0.51
C GLY A 25 7.30 5.78 -0.77
N ARG A 26 6.00 5.67 -1.02
CA ARG A 26 5.09 6.80 -1.23
C ARG A 26 3.72 6.42 -0.69
N ILE A 27 3.18 7.20 0.25
CA ILE A 27 1.86 6.90 0.84
C ILE A 27 0.99 8.14 0.83
N LEU A 28 -0.23 8.00 0.29
CA LEU A 28 -1.26 9.03 0.31
C LEU A 28 -2.12 8.85 1.55
N VAL A 29 -2.18 9.86 2.40
CA VAL A 29 -2.89 9.84 3.68
C VAL A 29 -3.84 11.02 3.81
N VAL A 30 -4.79 10.92 4.74
CA VAL A 30 -5.62 12.06 5.14
C VAL A 30 -4.81 13.00 6.03
N CYS A 31 -4.75 14.27 5.63
CA CYS A 31 -4.12 15.33 6.39
C CYS A 31 -4.82 15.50 7.76
N PRO A 32 -4.07 15.51 8.88
CA PRO A 32 -4.65 15.74 10.21
C PRO A 32 -5.23 17.14 10.40
N LYS A 33 -4.75 18.15 9.64
CA LYS A 33 -5.19 19.55 9.80
C LYS A 33 -6.43 19.89 8.98
N CYS A 34 -6.39 19.65 7.67
CA CYS A 34 -7.47 20.06 6.77
C CYS A 34 -8.37 18.92 6.29
N GLY A 35 -8.01 17.66 6.56
CA GLY A 35 -8.75 16.50 6.05
C GLY A 35 -8.57 16.23 4.54
N GLY A 36 -7.79 17.04 3.83
CA GLY A 36 -7.43 16.81 2.42
C GLY A 36 -6.29 15.80 2.25
N ARG A 37 -5.81 15.61 1.03
CA ARG A 37 -4.73 14.66 0.75
C ARG A 37 -3.38 15.18 1.23
N ALA A 38 -2.66 14.35 1.98
CA ALA A 38 -1.27 14.54 2.33
C ALA A 38 -0.42 13.38 1.78
N LEU A 39 0.88 13.63 1.71
CA LEU A 39 1.87 12.71 1.17
C LEU A 39 2.90 12.36 2.25
N VAL A 40 3.16 11.07 2.43
CA VAL A 40 4.22 10.54 3.29
C VAL A 40 5.30 9.91 2.41
N VAL A 41 6.54 10.39 2.55
CA VAL A 41 7.72 9.90 1.80
C VAL A 41 8.93 9.75 2.74
N PRO A 42 9.89 8.86 2.43
CA PRO A 42 11.18 8.82 3.13
C PRO A 42 11.92 10.15 2.99
N LEU A 43 12.64 10.55 4.03
CA LEU A 43 13.55 11.68 3.91
C LEU A 43 14.64 11.36 2.87
N PRO A 44 14.89 12.26 1.89
CA PRO A 44 15.98 12.12 0.94
C PRO A 44 17.33 12.26 1.66
N GLY A 45 18.40 11.73 1.06
CA GLY A 45 19.78 11.92 1.54
C GLY A 45 20.23 11.04 2.71
N ILE A 46 19.34 10.26 3.34
CA ILE A 46 19.72 9.36 4.44
C ILE A 46 20.07 7.97 3.90
N GLY A 47 21.36 7.73 3.60
CA GLY A 47 21.91 6.41 3.26
C GLY A 47 21.40 5.79 1.95
N SER A 48 22.19 4.87 1.38
CA SER A 48 21.78 4.07 0.23
C SER A 48 20.75 3.02 0.65
N GLN A 49 19.66 2.90 -0.11
CA GLN A 49 18.70 1.81 0.06
C GLN A 49 19.38 0.52 -0.40
N LYS A 50 19.88 -0.30 0.54
CA LYS A 50 20.50 -1.58 0.20
C LYS A 50 19.44 -2.67 0.07
N TYR A 51 18.37 -2.57 0.86
CA TYR A 51 17.25 -3.50 0.83
C TYR A 51 15.89 -2.79 0.93
N PHE A 52 14.85 -3.35 0.31
CA PHE A 52 13.48 -2.81 0.43
C PHE A 52 12.99 -2.76 1.88
N SER A 53 13.48 -3.65 2.76
CA SER A 53 13.17 -3.65 4.20
C SER A 53 13.60 -2.37 4.92
N ASP A 54 14.60 -1.65 4.40
CA ASP A 54 15.11 -0.41 5.01
C ASP A 54 14.01 0.67 5.06
N LEU A 55 13.05 0.61 4.13
CA LEU A 55 11.89 1.51 4.10
C LEU A 55 11.06 1.48 5.39
N LEU A 56 11.10 0.40 6.17
CA LEU A 56 10.36 0.29 7.43
C LEU A 56 10.95 1.11 8.57
N PHE A 57 12.23 1.49 8.46
CA PHE A 57 12.98 2.16 9.53
C PHE A 57 13.37 3.59 9.14
N ARG A 58 13.32 3.93 7.85
CA ARG A 58 13.74 5.24 7.36
C ARG A 58 12.84 6.36 7.90
N PRO A 59 13.44 7.47 8.38
CA PRO A 59 12.69 8.65 8.75
C PRO A 59 11.77 9.11 7.62
N ARG A 60 10.54 9.51 7.97
CA ARG A 60 9.51 9.92 7.02
C ARG A 60 9.12 11.38 7.22
N ARG A 61 8.69 12.01 6.14
CA ARG A 61 8.08 13.33 6.15
C ARG A 61 6.66 13.22 5.61
N LEU A 62 5.70 13.69 6.39
CA LEU A 62 4.35 13.98 5.95
C LEU A 62 4.31 15.43 5.46
N THR A 63 3.74 15.67 4.27
CA THR A 63 3.51 17.02 3.72
C THR A 63 2.11 17.11 3.11
N CYS A 64 1.36 18.15 3.46
CA CYS A 64 0.07 18.46 2.83
C CYS A 64 0.21 19.65 1.89
N SER A 65 -0.12 19.48 0.61
CA SER A 65 -0.09 20.55 -0.38
C SER A 65 -1.25 21.55 -0.23
N GLY A 66 -2.34 21.16 0.43
CA GLY A 66 -3.52 22.03 0.58
C GLY A 66 -3.39 23.05 1.71
N CYS A 67 -2.87 22.65 2.87
CA CYS A 67 -2.76 23.53 4.06
C CYS A 67 -1.32 23.76 4.55
N GLY A 68 -0.32 23.18 3.87
CA GLY A 68 1.08 23.33 4.26
C GLY A 68 1.50 22.55 5.51
N ALA A 69 0.65 21.67 6.06
CA ALA A 69 1.01 20.86 7.23
C ALA A 69 2.22 19.95 6.93
N VAL A 70 3.20 19.97 7.82
CA VAL A 70 4.40 19.11 7.77
C VAL A 70 4.56 18.39 9.09
N ALA A 71 4.93 17.11 9.05
CA ALA A 71 5.32 16.34 10.23
C ALA A 71 6.49 15.39 9.90
N GLY A 72 7.33 15.11 10.89
CA GLY A 72 8.42 14.14 10.81
C GLY A 72 8.09 12.87 11.59
N TRP A 73 8.62 11.74 11.12
CA TRP A 73 8.60 10.47 11.84
C TRP A 73 9.99 9.84 11.79
N SER A 74 10.37 9.17 12.87
CA SER A 74 11.58 8.36 12.98
C SER A 74 11.23 7.05 13.68
N ALA A 75 11.91 5.96 13.31
CA ALA A 75 11.74 4.68 13.98
C ALA A 75 12.08 4.79 15.47
N GLU A 76 11.25 4.15 16.30
CA GLU A 76 11.54 4.00 17.73
C GLU A 76 12.80 3.15 17.91
N GLN A 77 13.67 3.54 18.84
CA GLN A 77 14.83 2.76 19.23
C GLN A 77 14.53 2.03 20.54
N ARG A 78 14.72 0.71 20.54
CA ARG A 78 14.71 -0.16 21.72
C ARG A 78 16.09 -0.78 21.87
N ASP A 79 16.82 -0.37 22.91
CA ASP A 79 18.22 -0.72 23.12
C ASP A 79 19.09 -0.41 21.88
N THR A 80 19.67 -1.45 21.27
CA THR A 80 20.47 -1.36 20.04
C THR A 80 19.66 -1.63 18.77
N ALA A 81 18.33 -1.85 18.88
CA ALA A 81 17.44 -2.16 17.78
C ALA A 81 16.50 -1.00 17.42
N LEU A 82 16.23 -0.85 16.13
CA LEU A 82 15.14 -0.04 15.61
C LEU A 82 13.88 -0.89 15.46
N VAL A 83 12.75 -0.35 15.91
CA VAL A 83 11.43 -0.95 15.70
C VAL A 83 10.90 -0.49 14.34
N GLY A 84 10.70 -1.46 13.46
CA GLY A 84 10.21 -1.23 12.10
C GLY A 84 8.71 -0.99 12.08
N ALA A 85 8.29 -0.08 11.22
CA ALA A 85 6.88 0.09 10.93
C ALA A 85 6.29 -1.20 10.35
N VAL A 86 5.02 -1.49 10.66
CA VAL A 86 4.32 -2.68 10.17
C VAL A 86 3.37 -2.27 9.04
N PRO A 87 3.67 -2.63 7.77
CA PRO A 87 2.77 -2.33 6.67
C PRO A 87 1.52 -3.20 6.70
N GLY A 88 0.40 -2.59 6.34
CA GLY A 88 -0.87 -3.26 6.11
C GLY A 88 -2.01 -2.58 6.84
N GLY A 89 -3.20 -2.67 6.25
CA GLY A 89 -4.42 -2.10 6.79
C GLY A 89 -4.77 -0.75 6.18
N THR A 90 -5.77 -0.12 6.77
CA THR A 90 -6.41 1.11 6.32
C THR A 90 -5.70 2.38 6.80
N GLU A 91 -4.57 2.23 7.48
CA GLU A 91 -3.78 3.32 8.04
C GLU A 91 -2.35 3.25 7.56
N ASP A 92 -1.69 4.41 7.50
CA ASP A 92 -0.27 4.45 7.18
C ASP A 92 0.57 3.88 8.35
N PRO A 93 1.67 3.18 8.06
CA PRO A 93 2.45 2.50 9.10
C PRO A 93 3.23 3.43 10.03
N PHE A 94 3.40 4.71 9.67
CA PHE A 94 4.33 5.63 10.32
C PHE A 94 3.61 6.65 11.20
N PHE A 95 2.65 7.37 10.63
CA PHE A 95 1.87 8.40 11.29
C PHE A 95 0.49 7.92 11.76
N ARG A 96 0.13 6.65 11.46
CA ARG A 96 -1.15 6.03 11.86
C ARG A 96 -2.36 6.84 11.37
N ARG A 97 -2.23 7.50 10.22
CA ARG A 97 -3.29 8.26 9.57
C ARG A 97 -4.09 7.36 8.64
N PRO A 98 -5.40 7.59 8.48
CA PRO A 98 -6.17 6.91 7.46
C PRO A 98 -5.55 7.13 6.07
N LEU A 99 -5.46 6.07 5.27
CA LEU A 99 -5.05 6.17 3.88
C LEU A 99 -6.06 7.01 3.09
N TRP A 100 -5.58 7.81 2.15
CA TRP A 100 -6.44 8.58 1.25
C TRP A 100 -7.15 7.67 0.24
N LEU A 101 -6.44 6.65 -0.25
CA LEU A 101 -6.96 5.70 -1.22
C LEU A 101 -7.68 4.56 -0.51
N GLN A 102 -8.94 4.81 -0.14
CA GLN A 102 -9.83 3.82 0.43
C GLN A 102 -11.22 3.96 -0.16
N THR A 103 -11.91 2.84 -0.36
CA THR A 103 -13.30 2.80 -0.78
C THR A 103 -13.99 1.56 -0.24
N ARG A 104 -15.31 1.62 -0.08
CA ARG A 104 -16.11 0.42 0.16
C ARG A 104 -16.17 -0.40 -1.12
N CYS A 105 -15.98 -1.71 -0.99
CA CYS A 105 -16.00 -2.68 -2.07
C CYS A 105 -16.33 -4.06 -1.48
N ALA A 106 -17.30 -4.77 -2.04
CA ALA A 106 -17.71 -6.10 -1.62
C ALA A 106 -18.06 -6.20 -0.11
N GLY A 107 -18.71 -5.17 0.43
CA GLY A 107 -19.03 -5.07 1.86
C GLY A 107 -17.80 -4.90 2.77
N ARG A 108 -16.62 -4.64 2.19
CA ARG A 108 -15.32 -4.49 2.88
C ARG A 108 -14.64 -3.18 2.45
N ILE A 109 -13.48 -2.89 3.02
CA ILE A 109 -12.67 -1.74 2.60
C ILE A 109 -11.57 -2.22 1.66
N LEU A 110 -11.58 -1.66 0.45
CA LEU A 110 -10.47 -1.74 -0.48
C LEU A 110 -9.58 -0.52 -0.27
N TRP A 111 -8.28 -0.74 -0.15
CA TRP A 111 -7.32 0.33 0.11
C TRP A 111 -6.03 0.12 -0.69
N ALA A 112 -5.30 1.20 -0.90
CA ALA A 112 -3.97 1.21 -1.48
C ALA A 112 -3.10 2.31 -0.84
N TYR A 113 -1.79 2.23 -1.00
CA TYR A 113 -0.89 3.26 -0.47
C TYR A 113 -0.75 4.43 -1.46
N ASP A 114 -0.60 4.10 -2.74
CA ASP A 114 -0.46 5.04 -3.84
C ASP A 114 -0.99 4.43 -5.13
N VAL A 115 -0.80 5.14 -6.24
CA VAL A 115 -1.25 4.71 -7.56
C VAL A 115 -0.49 3.49 -8.08
N GLU A 116 0.81 3.34 -7.76
CA GLU A 116 1.59 2.17 -8.15
C GLU A 116 1.04 0.91 -7.48
N HIS A 117 0.63 1.01 -6.21
CA HIS A 117 -0.03 -0.07 -5.50
C HIS A 117 -1.40 -0.41 -6.14
N VAL A 118 -2.19 0.59 -6.53
CA VAL A 118 -3.46 0.37 -7.25
C VAL A 118 -3.23 -0.40 -8.55
N ASP A 119 -2.21 -0.02 -9.33
CA ASP A 119 -1.91 -0.66 -10.61
C ASP A 119 -1.42 -2.09 -10.45
N ALA A 120 -0.59 -2.34 -9.44
CA ALA A 120 -0.15 -3.69 -9.09
C ALA A 120 -1.33 -4.58 -8.70
N LEU A 121 -2.27 -4.08 -7.89
CA LEU A 121 -3.48 -4.80 -7.52
C LEU A 121 -4.38 -5.05 -8.74
N ALA A 122 -4.56 -4.05 -9.60
CA ALA A 122 -5.42 -4.16 -10.79
C ALA A 122 -4.87 -5.20 -11.78
N ALA A 123 -3.55 -5.19 -12.02
CA ALA A 123 -2.88 -6.17 -12.87
C ALA A 123 -3.05 -7.59 -12.34
N PHE A 124 -2.98 -7.80 -11.03
CA PHE A 124 -3.16 -9.12 -10.42
C PHE A 124 -4.62 -9.60 -10.42
N VAL A 125 -5.56 -8.72 -10.07
CA VAL A 125 -6.99 -9.05 -10.00
C VAL A 125 -7.56 -9.31 -11.39
N GLY A 126 -7.19 -8.48 -12.36
CA GLY A 126 -7.62 -8.56 -13.76
C GLY A 126 -7.04 -9.76 -14.51
N ALA A 127 -5.90 -10.31 -14.07
CA ALA A 127 -5.34 -11.49 -14.68
C ALA A 127 -6.22 -12.73 -14.48
N ARG A 128 -6.49 -13.43 -15.59
CA ARG A 128 -7.21 -14.72 -15.60
C ARG A 128 -6.29 -15.88 -15.25
N LEU A 129 -5.02 -15.79 -15.63
CA LEU A 129 -3.98 -16.75 -15.28
C LEU A 129 -2.90 -16.07 -14.44
N ARG A 130 -2.65 -16.61 -13.25
CA ARG A 130 -1.71 -16.08 -12.26
C ARG A 130 -0.58 -17.09 -12.08
N GLU A 131 0.57 -16.80 -12.67
CA GLU A 131 1.77 -17.64 -12.57
C GLU A 131 2.58 -17.21 -11.34
N ARG A 132 2.82 -18.15 -10.43
CA ARG A 132 3.61 -17.92 -9.21
C ARG A 132 5.04 -18.39 -9.45
N ARG A 133 6.00 -17.46 -9.46
CA ARG A 133 7.44 -17.77 -9.64
C ARG A 133 8.26 -17.57 -8.36
N ALA A 134 7.74 -16.82 -7.39
CA ALA A 134 8.43 -16.52 -6.13
C ALA A 134 7.84 -17.24 -4.90
N SER A 135 8.65 -17.33 -3.83
CA SER A 135 8.28 -17.98 -2.57
C SER A 135 7.10 -17.26 -1.87
N PRO A 136 6.07 -18.00 -1.42
CA PRO A 136 4.78 -17.44 -0.99
C PRO A 136 4.81 -16.69 0.34
N THR A 137 5.86 -16.83 1.15
CA THR A 137 5.84 -16.38 2.55
C THR A 137 5.87 -14.86 2.70
N ARG A 138 6.39 -14.14 1.69
CA ARG A 138 6.66 -12.68 1.80
C ARG A 138 6.04 -11.84 0.67
N ALA A 139 5.48 -12.48 -0.35
CA ALA A 139 4.82 -11.81 -1.46
C ALA A 139 3.48 -11.18 -1.03
N MET A 140 3.23 -9.94 -1.46
CA MET A 140 1.98 -9.21 -1.19
C MET A 140 0.77 -9.97 -1.70
N PHE A 141 0.82 -10.46 -2.95
CA PHE A 141 -0.30 -11.14 -3.60
C PHE A 141 -0.69 -12.45 -2.92
N ALA A 142 0.28 -13.17 -2.35
CA ALA A 142 0.01 -14.38 -1.57
C ALA A 142 -0.83 -14.07 -0.32
N ARG A 143 -0.58 -12.93 0.33
CA ARG A 143 -1.23 -12.47 1.57
C ARG A 143 -2.52 -11.68 1.35
N LEU A 144 -2.93 -11.47 0.09
CA LEU A 144 -4.20 -10.79 -0.18
C LEU A 144 -5.39 -11.56 0.40
N PRO A 145 -6.40 -10.85 0.92
CA PRO A 145 -7.64 -11.45 1.38
C PRO A 145 -8.30 -12.33 0.33
N ALA A 146 -8.96 -13.41 0.76
CA ALA A 146 -9.61 -14.37 -0.14
C ALA A 146 -10.64 -13.71 -1.08
N TRP A 147 -11.37 -12.69 -0.60
CA TRP A 147 -12.37 -12.00 -1.41
C TRP A 147 -11.78 -11.24 -2.60
N MET A 148 -10.63 -10.59 -2.44
CA MET A 148 -9.94 -9.92 -3.56
C MET A 148 -9.43 -10.92 -4.61
N LYS A 149 -9.17 -12.17 -4.19
CA LYS A 149 -8.71 -13.25 -5.09
C LYS A 149 -9.87 -13.98 -5.77
N SER A 150 -11.08 -13.90 -5.21
CA SER A 150 -12.27 -14.58 -5.69
C SER A 150 -12.71 -14.05 -7.05
N ALA A 151 -13.06 -14.95 -7.97
CA ALA A 151 -13.58 -14.58 -9.28
C ALA A 151 -14.91 -13.82 -9.18
N GLY A 152 -15.75 -14.14 -8.20
CA GLY A 152 -17.08 -13.52 -8.04
C GLY A 152 -17.05 -12.04 -7.64
N HIS A 153 -15.94 -11.55 -7.11
CA HIS A 153 -15.76 -10.14 -6.74
C HIS A 153 -14.82 -9.40 -7.71
N ARG A 154 -14.37 -10.04 -8.80
CA ARG A 154 -13.34 -9.48 -9.68
C ARG A 154 -13.78 -8.12 -10.25
N ASP A 155 -14.96 -8.05 -10.85
CA ASP A 155 -15.41 -6.85 -11.53
C ASP A 155 -15.67 -5.71 -10.53
N GLU A 156 -16.22 -6.04 -9.37
CA GLU A 156 -16.43 -5.09 -8.27
C GLU A 156 -15.09 -4.54 -7.73
N VAL A 157 -14.10 -5.41 -7.52
CA VAL A 157 -12.76 -5.01 -7.07
C VAL A 157 -12.06 -4.14 -8.11
N LEU A 158 -12.16 -4.48 -9.40
CA LEU A 158 -11.58 -3.67 -10.48
C LEU A 158 -12.24 -2.30 -10.56
N ALA A 159 -13.56 -2.21 -10.41
CA ALA A 159 -14.27 -0.93 -10.34
C ALA A 159 -13.84 -0.12 -9.11
N GLY A 160 -13.65 -0.77 -7.96
CA GLY A 160 -13.11 -0.16 -6.75
C GLY A 160 -11.70 0.38 -6.96
N LEU A 161 -10.81 -0.38 -7.60
CA LEU A 161 -9.44 0.05 -7.92
C LEU A 161 -9.42 1.22 -8.92
N ALA A 162 -10.30 1.21 -9.93
CA ALA A 162 -10.46 2.34 -10.85
C ALA A 162 -10.92 3.60 -10.11
N THR A 163 -11.85 3.45 -9.15
CA THR A 163 -12.29 4.54 -8.27
C THR A 163 -11.12 5.10 -7.45
N LEU A 164 -10.27 4.24 -6.86
CA LEU A 164 -9.07 4.66 -6.15
C LEU A 164 -8.09 5.41 -7.07
N ARG A 165 -7.91 4.96 -8.31
CA ARG A 165 -7.05 5.63 -9.29
C ARG A 165 -7.53 7.06 -9.58
N VAL A 166 -8.84 7.26 -9.76
CA VAL A 166 -9.43 8.60 -9.92
C VAL A 166 -9.25 9.44 -8.65
N LEU A 167 -9.48 8.85 -7.47
CA LEU A 167 -9.33 9.51 -6.17
C LEU A 167 -7.89 9.95 -5.89
N ALA A 168 -6.88 9.27 -6.44
CA ALA A 168 -5.47 9.65 -6.32
C ALA A 168 -5.16 11.01 -6.98
N GLY A 169 -5.89 11.37 -8.04
CA GLY A 169 -5.78 12.68 -8.69
C GLY A 169 -6.45 13.81 -7.90
N ARG A 170 -7.35 13.48 -6.98
CA ARG A 170 -8.07 14.45 -6.13
C ARG A 170 -7.28 14.76 -4.86
N SER A 171 -7.58 15.91 -4.23
CA SER A 171 -6.82 16.33 -3.04
C SER A 171 -7.59 17.21 -2.07
N ALA A 172 -8.75 17.75 -2.46
CA ALA A 172 -9.53 18.60 -1.58
C ALA A 172 -10.18 17.76 -0.47
N PRO A 173 -10.41 18.32 0.73
CA PRO A 173 -11.07 17.60 1.82
C PRO A 173 -12.44 17.02 1.44
N ALA A 174 -13.19 17.71 0.56
CA ALA A 174 -14.48 17.27 0.05
C ALA A 174 -14.41 16.03 -0.86
N ASP A 175 -13.24 15.73 -1.42
CA ASP A 175 -13.03 14.57 -2.29
C ASP A 175 -12.84 13.27 -1.50
N ARG A 176 -12.64 13.37 -0.18
CA ARG A 176 -12.34 12.24 0.70
C ARG A 176 -13.47 11.22 0.68
N SER A 177 -13.13 9.95 0.46
CA SER A 177 -14.10 8.85 0.60
C SER A 177 -14.56 8.70 2.05
N ASP A 178 -15.84 8.33 2.23
CA ASP A 178 -16.45 7.90 3.50
C ASP A 178 -15.72 6.72 4.16
N ALA A 179 -14.97 5.93 3.38
CA ALA A 179 -14.14 4.84 3.87
C ALA A 179 -12.89 5.34 4.60
N ALA A 180 -12.38 6.52 4.25
CA ALA A 180 -11.11 7.05 4.73
C ALA A 180 -11.19 7.75 6.09
N HIS A 181 -12.21 7.50 6.91
CA HIS A 181 -12.32 8.00 8.29
C HIS A 181 -11.56 7.09 9.27
N GLU A 182 -11.10 7.65 10.41
CA GLU A 182 -10.43 6.87 11.46
C GLU A 182 -11.39 5.76 11.92
N ARG A 183 -11.02 4.49 11.69
CA ARG A 183 -11.81 3.32 12.11
C ARG A 183 -11.01 2.51 13.12
N GLY A 184 -11.70 2.08 14.19
CA GLY A 184 -11.13 1.31 15.29
C GLY A 184 -10.75 -0.14 15.00
N ASP A 185 -10.83 -0.60 13.75
CA ASP A 185 -10.42 -1.96 13.32
C ASP A 185 -8.89 -2.07 13.30
N ARG A 186 -8.26 -2.03 14.48
CA ARG A 186 -6.82 -2.13 14.69
C ARG A 186 -6.33 -3.55 14.39
N PRO A 187 -5.50 -3.78 13.36
CA PRO A 187 -4.69 -4.99 13.32
C PRO A 187 -3.72 -4.98 14.50
N ARG A 188 -3.56 -6.13 15.17
CA ARG A 188 -2.56 -6.28 16.25
C ARG A 188 -1.16 -6.19 15.65
N HIS A 189 -0.37 -5.21 16.09
CA HIS A 189 1.00 -4.98 15.65
C HIS A 189 1.96 -5.91 16.39
N HIS A 190 2.56 -6.88 15.68
CA HIS A 190 3.86 -7.43 16.07
C HIS A 190 4.92 -6.72 15.24
N GLY A 191 5.63 -5.78 15.85
CA GLY A 191 6.70 -5.01 15.20
C GLY A 191 7.88 -5.89 14.81
N SER A 192 8.56 -5.57 13.70
CA SER A 192 9.85 -6.16 13.37
C SER A 192 10.97 -5.39 14.09
N LEU A 193 11.98 -6.11 14.59
CA LEU A 193 13.15 -5.51 15.22
C LEU A 193 14.34 -5.60 14.25
N PHE A 194 15.06 -4.49 14.08
CA PHE A 194 16.31 -4.42 13.34
C PHE A 194 17.44 -4.02 14.29
N PHE A 195 18.35 -4.92 14.59
CA PHE A 195 19.53 -4.62 15.41
C PHE A 195 20.57 -3.87 14.58
N ARG A 196 21.02 -2.70 15.04
CA ARG A 196 22.22 -2.08 14.47
C ARG A 196 23.42 -2.89 14.93
N GLY A 197 24.14 -3.53 14.00
CA GLY A 197 25.41 -4.18 14.31
C GLY A 197 26.36 -3.17 14.96
N GLY A 198 26.93 -3.53 16.11
CA GLY A 198 27.96 -2.73 16.78
C GLY A 198 29.29 -2.80 16.04
N PRO A 199 30.21 -1.84 16.26
CA PRO A 199 31.58 -1.97 15.77
C PRO A 199 32.24 -3.14 16.52
N TYR A 200 32.79 -4.09 15.76
CA TYR A 200 33.70 -5.11 16.27
C TYR A 200 35.07 -4.47 16.54
#